data_AF-A0A5V3WDR6-F1
#
_entry.id   AF-A0A5V3WDR6-F1
#
_cell.length_a   1.000
_cell.length_b   1.000
_cell.length_c   1.000
_cell.angle_alpha   90.00
_cell.angle_beta   90.00
_cell.angle_gamma   90.00
#
_symmetry.space_group_name_H-M   'P 1'
#
loop_
_entity.id
_entity.type
_entity.pdbx_description
1 polymer ?
#
loop_
_entity_poly.entity_id
_entity_poly.type
_entity_poly.pdbx_seq_one_letter_code
_entity_poly.pdbx_strand_id
1 'polypeptide(L)'
;MNTTETGGQTTSTPGMKPVKRGKGKPELKAIEGGKSGRAKGKAGTKDREPMKPYITAEEGALWYVEPVPSPKAEEMNHKKTWLSDPMKTVGTGSDGSDSYLIVEMKTESGKVLHEAVPRREIGLPAGWARLRGRGVSVTTQSHLLNKLAEYLQRKGERTVWEVTSTAGWHCGAYVMPDGEIIGTPERPVAFCGGSSSVKGYIVRGTPEEWRDNVASLMRGNHSMMLGVLVGLSAPLNSLAGGGSFGVHLFAQSSAGKTTTVEAATSLYGDPEMLKLSWDATRHGLTVEAAARNDGFIPIDEIGQGGRIAEIAQAAYSLFNGVGRIQGRKEGGNRPTIRWKIAALSTGEEDFEAYLVKGGMTPKAGQLVRLLSVPFTDTIAFNGYIDGDEHARAIKQLSARYCGAAGREWVRWLADNRDSAIRTVAGKERQWSGLLPVEASSQVRRVASRFALMDAAGELAAGITGWTPEECSEAVHAAFDSWVNDFGLENREKFQVITRARDFIQRYALTRFQPYTFGRDNGDIDKQYAGRINNLAGYLVSGRRKDGLPEYHVIPSVFNDEILCGIRPGFGCKVLEDAGILVRHEADRWASKTISINGTTQRFIVLTDRPGD
;
A
#
# COMPACT_ATOMS: atom_id res chain seq x y z
N MET A 1 56.18 -11.29 21.26
CA MET A 1 56.69 -12.65 21.54
C MET A 1 55.52 -13.49 22.04
N ASN A 2 55.31 -14.63 21.36
CA ASN A 2 54.43 -15.79 21.58
C ASN A 2 52.91 -15.53 21.72
N THR A 3 51.99 -15.86 20.80
CA THR A 3 51.64 -17.10 20.00
C THR A 3 50.96 -18.22 20.77
N THR A 4 49.66 -18.41 20.49
CA THR A 4 48.92 -19.69 20.20
C THR A 4 47.44 -19.32 19.96
N GLU A 5 46.88 -19.31 18.74
CA GLU A 5 46.40 -20.39 17.85
C GLU A 5 45.26 -21.29 18.40
N THR A 6 44.05 -21.08 17.86
CA THR A 6 42.99 -22.03 17.45
C THR A 6 42.01 -21.22 16.58
N GLY A 7 41.46 -21.60 15.43
CA GLY A 7 41.33 -22.85 14.69
C GLY A 7 40.00 -22.77 13.93
N GLY A 8 39.95 -22.06 12.79
CA GLY A 8 38.75 -21.87 11.98
C GLY A 8 38.67 -22.86 10.81
N GLN A 9 37.56 -23.60 10.71
CA GLN A 9 37.25 -24.47 9.56
C GLN A 9 36.37 -23.71 8.56
N THR A 10 36.90 -23.46 7.37
CA THR A 10 36.16 -23.05 6.16
C THR A 10 36.24 -24.16 5.12
N THR A 11 35.10 -24.67 4.68
CA THR A 11 34.98 -25.70 3.64
C THR A 11 35.17 -25.09 2.25
N SER A 12 36.14 -25.62 1.51
CA SER A 12 36.55 -25.22 0.16
C SER A 12 35.73 -25.92 -0.93
N THR A 13 35.26 -25.17 -1.92
CA THR A 13 34.74 -25.69 -3.21
C THR A 13 35.79 -25.44 -4.32
N PRO A 14 36.03 -26.35 -5.29
CA PRO A 14 37.17 -26.25 -6.20
C PRO A 14 36.98 -25.21 -7.32
N GLY A 15 38.01 -24.39 -7.54
CA GLY A 15 38.07 -23.36 -8.58
C GLY A 15 38.27 -23.92 -9.99
N MET A 16 37.48 -23.38 -10.93
CA MET A 16 37.53 -23.67 -12.36
C MET A 16 38.46 -22.66 -13.06
N LYS A 17 39.39 -23.17 -13.88
CA LYS A 17 40.46 -22.40 -14.56
C LYS A 17 39.91 -21.42 -15.63
N PRO A 18 40.62 -20.29 -15.89
CA PRO A 18 40.18 -19.29 -16.85
C PRO A 18 40.47 -19.71 -18.30
N VAL A 19 39.45 -19.60 -19.18
CA VAL A 19 39.58 -19.84 -20.62
C VAL A 19 39.94 -18.53 -21.32
N LYS A 20 41.01 -18.58 -22.12
CA LYS A 20 41.53 -17.48 -22.95
C LYS A 20 40.51 -17.04 -24.01
N ARG A 21 40.27 -15.73 -24.11
CA ARG A 21 39.51 -15.08 -25.20
C ARG A 21 40.31 -15.13 -26.51
N GLY A 22 39.84 -15.90 -27.48
CA GLY A 22 40.30 -15.82 -28.88
C GLY A 22 39.65 -14.63 -29.59
N LYS A 23 40.47 -13.76 -30.18
CA LYS A 23 40.05 -12.71 -31.13
C LYS A 23 39.79 -13.37 -32.49
N GLY A 24 38.61 -13.16 -33.06
CA GLY A 24 38.29 -13.52 -34.44
C GLY A 24 37.04 -12.80 -34.91
N LYS A 25 37.22 -11.69 -35.63
CA LYS A 25 36.17 -11.06 -36.45
C LYS A 25 36.00 -11.89 -37.73
N PRO A 26 34.78 -12.26 -38.15
CA PRO A 26 34.56 -12.65 -39.53
C PRO A 26 34.27 -11.40 -40.36
N GLU A 27 35.23 -11.02 -41.20
CA GLU A 27 34.99 -10.17 -42.38
C GLU A 27 34.31 -11.02 -43.46
N LEU A 28 33.11 -10.62 -43.89
CA LEU A 28 32.49 -11.16 -45.09
C LEU A 28 33.08 -10.44 -46.31
N LYS A 29 33.90 -11.17 -47.07
CA LYS A 29 34.39 -10.75 -48.38
C LYS A 29 33.23 -10.61 -49.36
N ALA A 30 33.12 -9.43 -49.96
CA ALA A 30 32.36 -9.20 -51.17
C ALA A 30 32.97 -10.03 -52.32
N ILE A 31 32.12 -10.73 -53.09
CA ILE A 31 32.48 -11.28 -54.39
C ILE A 31 31.74 -10.42 -55.42
N GLU A 32 32.49 -9.55 -56.09
CA GLU A 32 32.09 -8.96 -57.36
C GLU A 32 32.24 -10.00 -58.47
N GLY A 33 31.18 -10.14 -59.27
CA GLY A 33 31.16 -10.99 -60.45
C GLY A 33 30.13 -10.46 -61.43
N GLY A 34 30.45 -9.33 -62.07
CA GLY A 34 29.63 -8.74 -63.12
C GLY A 34 29.62 -9.59 -64.39
N LYS A 35 28.43 -9.75 -64.97
CA LYS A 35 28.28 -9.84 -66.43
C LYS A 35 27.19 -8.87 -66.87
N SER A 36 27.63 -7.87 -67.62
CA SER A 36 26.85 -6.85 -68.30
C SER A 36 25.89 -7.48 -69.32
N GLY A 37 24.59 -7.22 -69.15
CA GLY A 37 23.56 -7.43 -70.15
C GLY A 37 22.77 -6.14 -70.35
N ARG A 38 22.93 -5.53 -71.52
CA ARG A 38 22.24 -4.32 -72.03
C ARG A 38 20.77 -4.23 -71.60
N ALA A 39 20.42 -3.16 -70.89
CA ALA A 39 19.03 -2.74 -70.69
C ALA A 39 18.54 -1.98 -71.94
N LYS A 40 17.55 -2.55 -72.64
CA LYS A 40 16.56 -1.81 -73.42
C LYS A 40 15.23 -1.91 -72.67
N GLY A 41 14.58 -0.77 -72.49
CA GLY A 41 13.50 -0.57 -71.53
C GLY A 41 12.22 -1.38 -71.75
N LYS A 42 11.46 -1.50 -70.66
CA LYS A 42 10.02 -1.79 -70.55
C LYS A 42 9.59 -1.25 -69.18
N ALA A 43 8.74 -0.22 -69.13
CA ALA A 43 7.28 -0.30 -69.01
C ALA A 43 6.82 -0.82 -67.64
N GLY A 44 5.94 -0.03 -67.00
CA GLY A 44 5.49 -0.08 -65.60
C GLY A 44 5.38 -1.45 -64.93
N THR A 45 5.95 -1.53 -63.72
CA THR A 45 5.68 -2.60 -62.76
C THR A 45 4.29 -2.40 -62.18
N LYS A 46 3.29 -3.12 -62.70
CA LYS A 46 2.12 -3.52 -61.90
C LYS A 46 2.65 -4.43 -60.78
N ASP A 47 2.34 -4.11 -59.51
CA ASP A 47 2.60 -4.99 -58.38
C ASP A 47 2.03 -6.38 -58.67
N ARG A 48 2.90 -7.40 -58.73
CA ARG A 48 2.45 -8.79 -58.90
C ARG A 48 1.90 -9.29 -57.58
N GLU A 49 0.64 -9.70 -57.58
CA GLU A 49 -0.05 -10.23 -56.40
C GLU A 49 0.66 -11.48 -55.82
N PRO A 50 0.62 -11.70 -54.50
CA PRO A 50 1.42 -12.74 -53.83
C PRO A 50 0.99 -14.16 -54.22
N MET A 51 1.95 -15.01 -54.63
CA MET A 51 1.70 -16.43 -54.98
C MET A 51 1.55 -17.38 -53.78
N LYS A 52 1.70 -16.91 -52.54
CA LYS A 52 1.55 -17.72 -51.33
C LYS A 52 0.34 -17.22 -50.54
N PRO A 53 -0.39 -18.10 -49.84
CA PRO A 53 -1.46 -17.65 -48.96
C PRO A 53 -0.98 -16.60 -47.97
N TYR A 54 -1.80 -15.57 -47.75
CA TYR A 54 -1.48 -14.46 -46.87
C TYR A 54 -2.70 -14.00 -46.09
N ILE A 55 -2.47 -13.15 -45.09
CA ILE A 55 -3.54 -12.52 -44.31
C ILE A 55 -3.50 -11.03 -44.59
N THR A 56 -4.65 -10.47 -44.95
CA THR A 56 -4.83 -9.04 -45.24
C THR A 56 -5.90 -8.44 -44.32
N ALA A 57 -5.78 -7.15 -44.06
CA ALA A 57 -6.76 -6.38 -43.31
C ALA A 57 -7.52 -5.46 -44.28
N GLU A 58 -8.75 -5.84 -44.62
CA GLU A 58 -9.57 -5.18 -45.62
C GLU A 58 -11.03 -5.16 -45.15
N GLU A 59 -11.78 -4.12 -45.54
CA GLU A 59 -13.22 -3.99 -45.24
C GLU A 59 -13.56 -4.11 -43.74
N GLY A 60 -12.62 -3.72 -42.86
CA GLY A 60 -12.81 -3.81 -41.42
C GLY A 60 -12.79 -5.23 -40.87
N ALA A 61 -12.08 -6.16 -41.51
CA ALA A 61 -11.82 -7.51 -40.97
C ALA A 61 -10.45 -8.06 -41.40
N LEU A 62 -10.00 -9.12 -40.72
CA LEU A 62 -8.88 -9.95 -41.18
C LEU A 62 -9.40 -11.07 -42.09
N TRP A 63 -8.76 -11.21 -43.24
CA TRP A 63 -9.09 -12.22 -44.24
C TRP A 63 -7.88 -13.10 -44.53
N TYR A 64 -8.09 -14.41 -44.59
CA TYR A 64 -7.14 -15.36 -45.14
C TYR A 64 -7.38 -15.49 -46.64
N VAL A 65 -6.37 -15.17 -47.44
CA VAL A 65 -6.43 -15.12 -48.89
C VAL A 65 -5.59 -16.25 -49.46
N GLU A 66 -6.23 -17.12 -50.23
CA GLU A 66 -5.57 -18.25 -50.90
C GLU A 66 -5.61 -18.03 -52.42
N PRO A 67 -4.46 -18.04 -53.11
CA PRO A 67 -4.43 -18.03 -54.56
C PRO A 67 -5.01 -19.35 -55.09
N VAL A 68 -5.97 -19.25 -56.01
CA VAL A 68 -6.60 -20.38 -56.70
C VAL A 68 -5.91 -20.50 -58.06
N PRO A 69 -5.06 -21.52 -58.27
CA PRO A 69 -4.38 -21.70 -59.55
C PRO A 69 -5.42 -21.95 -60.64
N SER A 70 -5.52 -21.06 -61.62
CA SER A 70 -6.34 -21.25 -62.81
C SER A 70 -5.45 -21.39 -64.04
N PRO A 71 -5.44 -22.56 -64.70
CA PRO A 71 -4.66 -22.76 -65.93
C PRO A 71 -5.10 -21.91 -67.13
N LYS A 72 -6.24 -21.20 -67.03
CA LYS A 72 -6.90 -20.50 -68.16
C LYS A 72 -7.17 -19.01 -67.93
N ALA A 73 -6.87 -18.46 -66.75
CA ALA A 73 -7.15 -17.06 -66.43
C ALA A 73 -5.89 -16.20 -66.55
N GLU A 74 -6.01 -15.01 -67.17
CA GLU A 74 -4.94 -14.02 -67.25
C GLU A 74 -4.65 -13.36 -65.89
N GLU A 75 -5.62 -13.39 -64.97
CA GLU A 75 -5.52 -12.93 -63.59
C GLU A 75 -5.73 -14.08 -62.59
N MET A 76 -5.01 -14.04 -61.47
CA MET A 76 -5.06 -15.06 -60.42
C MET A 76 -6.33 -14.88 -59.60
N ASN A 77 -7.21 -15.89 -59.57
CA ASN A 77 -8.37 -15.86 -58.67
C ASN A 77 -7.92 -16.07 -57.23
N HIS A 78 -8.54 -15.34 -56.29
CA HIS A 78 -8.23 -15.45 -54.87
C HIS A 78 -9.48 -15.86 -54.09
N LYS A 79 -9.37 -16.91 -53.28
CA LYS A 79 -10.40 -17.27 -52.31
C LYS A 79 -10.14 -16.51 -51.01
N LYS A 80 -11.05 -15.61 -50.64
CA LYS A 80 -11.03 -14.91 -49.35
C LYS A 80 -11.90 -15.64 -48.33
N THR A 81 -11.33 -15.95 -47.17
CA THR A 81 -12.05 -16.56 -46.04
C THR A 81 -11.88 -15.70 -44.80
N TRP A 82 -12.98 -15.34 -44.15
CA TRP A 82 -12.96 -14.46 -42.98
C TRP A 82 -12.26 -15.13 -41.78
N LEU A 83 -11.40 -14.38 -41.08
CA LEU A 83 -10.66 -14.84 -39.90
C LEU A 83 -11.19 -14.24 -38.60
N SER A 84 -11.28 -12.91 -38.53
CA SER A 84 -11.68 -12.19 -37.32
C SER A 84 -11.98 -10.73 -37.63
N ASP A 85 -12.50 -10.03 -36.62
CA ASP A 85 -12.46 -8.57 -36.58
C ASP A 85 -11.00 -8.04 -36.63
N PRO A 86 -10.79 -6.75 -36.92
CA PRO A 86 -9.46 -6.18 -37.07
C PRO A 86 -8.65 -6.32 -35.78
N MET A 87 -7.52 -7.02 -35.90
CA MET A 87 -6.54 -7.10 -34.83
C MET A 87 -5.13 -7.21 -35.38
N LYS A 88 -4.16 -6.69 -34.64
CA LYS A 88 -2.74 -6.81 -34.98
C LYS A 88 -1.91 -6.84 -33.71
N THR A 89 -0.78 -7.52 -33.78
CA THR A 89 0.20 -7.44 -32.70
C THR A 89 0.95 -6.11 -32.82
N VAL A 90 0.89 -5.28 -31.78
CA VAL A 90 1.56 -3.96 -31.71
C VAL A 90 2.76 -3.97 -30.77
N GLY A 91 2.96 -5.06 -30.03
CA GLY A 91 4.10 -5.15 -29.15
C GLY A 91 4.23 -6.47 -28.42
N THR A 92 5.21 -6.49 -27.54
CA THR A 92 5.51 -7.61 -26.66
C THR A 92 5.86 -7.07 -25.28
N GLY A 93 5.58 -7.84 -24.24
CA GLY A 93 5.92 -7.42 -22.88
C GLY A 93 6.10 -8.62 -21.97
N SER A 94 6.50 -8.35 -20.73
CA SER A 94 6.60 -9.34 -19.67
C SER A 94 6.26 -8.70 -18.33
N ASP A 95 5.58 -9.44 -17.47
CA ASP A 95 5.34 -9.07 -16.06
C ASP A 95 6.42 -9.67 -15.13
N GLY A 96 7.55 -10.11 -15.71
CA GLY A 96 8.62 -10.84 -15.03
C GLY A 96 8.35 -12.33 -14.80
N SER A 97 7.11 -12.77 -15.05
CA SER A 97 6.69 -14.17 -14.94
C SER A 97 6.44 -14.78 -16.31
N ASP A 98 5.51 -14.18 -17.04
CA ASP A 98 5.04 -14.61 -18.33
C ASP A 98 5.49 -13.62 -19.41
N SER A 99 5.52 -14.09 -20.65
CA SER A 99 5.75 -13.25 -21.82
C SER A 99 4.45 -13.08 -22.58
N TYR A 100 4.22 -11.89 -23.11
CA TYR A 100 2.95 -11.47 -23.69
C TYR A 100 3.13 -10.98 -25.13
N LEU A 101 2.07 -11.15 -25.92
CA LEU A 101 1.84 -10.35 -27.12
C LEU A 101 0.82 -9.27 -26.78
N ILE A 102 1.08 -8.04 -27.19
CA ILE A 102 0.11 -6.95 -27.09
C ILE A 102 -0.67 -6.91 -28.38
N VAL A 103 -1.95 -7.27 -28.30
CA VAL A 103 -2.86 -7.31 -29.43
C VAL A 103 -3.74 -6.07 -29.38
N GLU A 104 -3.55 -5.18 -30.35
CA GLU A 104 -4.49 -4.10 -30.63
C GLU A 104 -5.67 -4.71 -31.39
N MET A 105 -6.89 -4.41 -30.95
CA MET A 105 -8.10 -4.91 -31.55
C MET A 105 -9.18 -3.82 -31.58
N LYS A 106 -10.02 -3.84 -32.61
CA LYS A 106 -11.17 -2.95 -32.73
C LYS A 106 -12.43 -3.75 -32.45
N THR A 107 -13.17 -3.37 -31.40
CA THR A 107 -14.45 -4.00 -31.04
C THR A 107 -15.55 -3.64 -32.04
N GLU A 108 -16.65 -4.38 -32.02
CA GLU A 108 -17.85 -4.05 -32.83
C GLU A 108 -18.38 -2.63 -32.57
N SER A 109 -18.22 -2.11 -31.35
CA SER A 109 -18.55 -0.72 -30.99
C SER A 109 -17.59 0.33 -31.55
N GLY A 110 -16.53 -0.09 -32.26
CA GLY A 110 -15.51 0.78 -32.82
C GLY A 110 -14.39 1.20 -31.86
N LYS A 111 -14.46 0.78 -30.59
CA LYS A 111 -13.43 1.07 -29.57
C LYS A 111 -12.15 0.28 -29.87
N VAL A 112 -11.02 0.96 -29.83
CA VAL A 112 -9.70 0.32 -29.91
C VAL A 112 -9.27 -0.12 -28.51
N LEU A 113 -8.91 -1.38 -28.36
CA LEU A 113 -8.44 -1.99 -27.13
C LEU A 113 -7.06 -2.60 -27.33
N HIS A 114 -6.26 -2.59 -26.26
CA HIS A 114 -4.98 -3.28 -26.20
C HIS A 114 -5.08 -4.38 -25.14
N GLU A 115 -4.94 -5.64 -25.54
CA GLU A 115 -4.93 -6.78 -24.63
C GLU A 115 -3.53 -7.40 -24.60
N ALA A 116 -2.95 -7.53 -23.40
CA ALA A 116 -1.76 -8.37 -23.24
C ALA A 116 -2.20 -9.83 -23.13
N VAL A 117 -1.98 -10.60 -24.19
CA VAL A 117 -2.29 -12.02 -24.23
C VAL A 117 -1.03 -12.82 -23.89
N PRO A 118 -1.05 -13.68 -22.85
CA PRO A 118 0.09 -14.54 -22.55
C PRO A 118 0.44 -15.38 -23.77
N ARG A 119 1.72 -15.45 -24.13
CA ARG A 119 2.18 -16.21 -25.31
C ARG A 119 1.81 -17.69 -25.23
N ARG A 120 1.77 -18.25 -24.03
CA ARG A 120 1.31 -19.64 -23.79
C ARG A 120 -0.17 -19.86 -24.13
N GLU A 121 -0.99 -18.81 -24.18
CA GLU A 121 -2.43 -18.88 -24.47
C GLU A 121 -2.74 -18.67 -25.97
N ILE A 122 -1.81 -18.10 -26.74
CA ILE A 122 -2.03 -17.83 -28.18
C ILE A 122 -2.18 -19.15 -28.94
N GLY A 123 -3.30 -19.29 -29.66
CA GLY A 123 -3.64 -20.53 -30.37
C GLY A 123 -4.43 -21.54 -29.54
N LEU A 124 -4.57 -21.33 -28.23
CA LEU A 124 -5.34 -22.20 -27.34
C LEU A 124 -6.77 -21.69 -27.12
N PRO A 125 -7.73 -22.56 -26.74
CA PRO A 125 -9.09 -22.15 -26.42
C PRO A 125 -9.18 -21.01 -25.39
N ALA A 126 -8.27 -20.97 -24.41
CA ALA A 126 -8.20 -19.92 -23.40
C ALA A 126 -7.86 -18.55 -24.01
N GLY A 127 -6.87 -18.47 -24.92
CA GLY A 127 -6.53 -17.23 -25.61
C GLY A 127 -7.66 -16.73 -26.51
N TRP A 128 -8.34 -17.64 -27.21
CA TRP A 128 -9.51 -17.27 -28.02
C TRP A 128 -10.71 -16.82 -27.19
N ALA A 129 -10.95 -17.47 -26.05
CA ALA A 129 -12.00 -17.05 -25.11
C ALA A 129 -11.73 -15.66 -24.53
N ARG A 130 -10.47 -15.35 -24.20
CA ARG A 130 -10.03 -14.02 -23.76
C ARG A 130 -10.32 -12.95 -24.81
N LEU A 131 -9.90 -13.17 -26.05
CA LEU A 131 -10.15 -12.21 -27.15
C LEU A 131 -11.66 -12.00 -27.36
N ARG A 132 -12.45 -13.08 -27.47
CA ARG A 132 -13.91 -12.97 -27.58
C ARG A 132 -14.56 -12.25 -26.41
N GLY A 133 -14.07 -12.46 -25.19
CA GLY A 133 -14.54 -11.78 -23.98
C GLY A 133 -14.31 -10.26 -24.01
N ARG A 134 -13.42 -9.76 -24.88
CA ARG A 134 -13.21 -8.32 -25.13
C ARG A 134 -14.12 -7.75 -26.23
N GLY A 135 -15.00 -8.57 -26.81
CA GLY A 135 -15.99 -8.14 -27.80
C GLY A 135 -15.46 -8.12 -29.23
N VAL A 136 -14.52 -9.02 -29.57
CA VAL A 136 -14.10 -9.28 -30.95
C VAL A 136 -14.51 -10.67 -31.42
N SER A 137 -15.03 -10.73 -32.64
CA SER A 137 -15.41 -11.96 -33.32
C SER A 137 -14.18 -12.62 -33.95
N VAL A 138 -14.09 -13.95 -33.79
CA VAL A 138 -13.01 -14.78 -34.33
C VAL A 138 -13.61 -16.05 -34.93
N THR A 139 -13.08 -16.50 -36.06
CA THR A 139 -13.49 -17.72 -36.78
C THR A 139 -13.55 -18.94 -35.85
N THR A 140 -14.53 -19.80 -36.09
CA THR A 140 -14.72 -21.04 -35.32
C THR A 140 -14.00 -22.25 -35.97
N GLN A 141 -13.45 -22.08 -37.18
CA GLN A 141 -12.79 -23.15 -37.90
C GLN A 141 -11.37 -23.38 -37.37
N SER A 142 -11.09 -24.56 -36.83
CA SER A 142 -9.81 -24.87 -36.17
C SER A 142 -8.57 -24.62 -37.05
N HIS A 143 -8.63 -24.94 -38.35
CA HIS A 143 -7.50 -24.72 -39.25
C HIS A 143 -7.22 -23.22 -39.49
N LEU A 144 -8.26 -22.37 -39.52
CA LEU A 144 -8.12 -20.92 -39.65
C LEU A 144 -7.66 -20.26 -38.35
N LEU A 145 -8.10 -20.77 -37.19
CA LEU A 145 -7.59 -20.35 -35.89
C LEU A 145 -6.07 -20.55 -35.79
N ASN A 146 -5.55 -21.68 -36.31
CA ASN A 146 -4.11 -21.91 -36.36
C ASN A 146 -3.38 -20.87 -37.23
N LYS A 147 -3.98 -20.46 -38.36
CA LYS A 147 -3.43 -19.41 -39.23
C LYS A 147 -3.44 -18.04 -38.54
N LEU A 148 -4.51 -17.71 -37.83
CA LEU A 148 -4.60 -16.48 -37.05
C LEU A 148 -3.58 -16.46 -35.90
N ALA A 149 -3.40 -17.58 -35.20
CA ALA A 149 -2.37 -17.70 -34.16
C ALA A 149 -0.96 -17.50 -34.73
N GLU A 150 -0.66 -18.10 -35.88
CA GLU A 150 0.63 -17.90 -36.56
C GLU A 150 0.81 -16.43 -36.97
N TYR A 151 -0.24 -15.81 -37.50
CA TYR A 151 -0.24 -14.38 -37.85
C TYR A 151 0.09 -13.49 -36.65
N LEU A 152 -0.64 -13.62 -35.54
CA LEU A 152 -0.40 -12.82 -34.34
C LEU A 152 1.03 -13.04 -33.78
N GLN A 153 1.53 -14.29 -33.82
CA GLN A 153 2.87 -14.62 -33.32
C GLN A 153 4.01 -14.15 -34.22
N ARG A 154 3.83 -14.09 -35.55
CA ARG A 154 4.91 -13.83 -36.51
C ARG A 154 4.85 -12.46 -37.18
N LYS A 155 3.68 -11.85 -37.26
CA LYS A 155 3.45 -10.54 -37.89
C LYS A 155 3.16 -9.46 -36.84
N GLY A 156 3.19 -8.21 -37.27
CA GLY A 156 3.01 -7.04 -36.43
C GLY A 156 4.30 -6.53 -35.79
N GLU A 157 4.16 -5.45 -35.02
CA GLU A 157 5.26 -4.78 -34.34
C GLU A 157 5.74 -5.59 -33.12
N ARG A 158 6.97 -5.31 -32.69
CA ARG A 158 7.62 -5.94 -31.55
C ARG A 158 8.15 -4.90 -30.56
N THR A 159 7.53 -3.73 -30.56
CA THR A 159 7.75 -2.67 -29.58
C THR A 159 7.60 -3.26 -28.17
N VAL A 160 8.49 -2.88 -27.25
CA VAL A 160 8.45 -3.38 -25.88
C VAL A 160 7.47 -2.56 -25.07
N TRP A 161 6.50 -3.25 -24.46
CA TRP A 161 5.47 -2.66 -23.60
C TRP A 161 5.70 -3.07 -22.15
N GLU A 162 5.38 -2.17 -21.22
CA GLU A 162 5.25 -2.50 -19.80
C GLU A 162 3.91 -3.20 -19.58
N VAL A 163 3.93 -4.41 -19.00
CA VAL A 163 2.70 -5.16 -18.68
C VAL A 163 2.51 -5.13 -17.18
N THR A 164 1.41 -4.55 -16.72
CA THR A 164 1.13 -4.38 -15.29
C THR A 164 -0.26 -4.86 -14.91
N SER A 165 -0.39 -5.40 -13.71
CA SER A 165 -1.66 -5.78 -13.09
C SER A 165 -2.07 -4.83 -11.96
N THR A 166 -1.28 -3.79 -11.70
CA THR A 166 -1.55 -2.75 -10.70
C THR A 166 -1.79 -1.41 -11.37
N ALA A 167 -2.62 -0.58 -10.75
CA ALA A 167 -2.71 0.84 -11.10
C ALA A 167 -1.46 1.60 -10.60
N GLY A 168 -1.41 2.90 -10.85
CA GLY A 168 -0.37 3.79 -10.32
C GLY A 168 0.70 4.18 -11.34
N TRP A 169 1.85 4.61 -10.87
CA TRP A 169 2.93 5.14 -11.71
C TRP A 169 3.68 4.03 -12.44
N HIS A 170 3.59 4.04 -13.76
CA HIS A 170 4.30 3.12 -14.67
C HIS A 170 4.94 3.89 -15.82
N CYS A 171 6.25 3.72 -15.99
CA CYS A 171 7.02 4.35 -17.08
C CYS A 171 6.81 5.86 -17.21
N GLY A 172 6.63 6.59 -16.10
CA GLY A 172 6.44 8.05 -16.14
C GLY A 172 5.01 8.53 -16.40
N ALA A 173 4.06 7.63 -16.64
CA ALA A 173 2.63 7.92 -16.68
C ALA A 173 1.90 7.24 -15.50
N TYR A 174 0.68 7.68 -15.23
CA TYR A 174 -0.19 7.08 -14.23
C TYR A 174 -1.27 6.23 -14.89
N VAL A 175 -1.39 4.97 -14.46
CA VAL A 175 -2.48 4.08 -14.84
C VAL A 175 -3.59 4.21 -13.80
N MET A 176 -4.73 4.78 -14.20
CA MET A 176 -5.92 4.85 -13.37
C MET A 176 -6.54 3.45 -13.20
N PRO A 177 -7.30 3.20 -12.12
CA PRO A 177 -7.90 1.89 -11.88
C PRO A 177 -8.88 1.43 -12.97
N ASP A 178 -9.50 2.36 -13.70
CA ASP A 178 -10.34 2.09 -14.88
C ASP A 178 -9.54 1.80 -16.17
N GLY A 179 -8.22 1.90 -16.10
CA GLY A 179 -7.29 1.67 -17.21
C GLY A 179 -6.96 2.91 -18.04
N GLU A 180 -7.48 4.10 -17.68
CA GLU A 180 -7.03 5.34 -18.32
C GLU A 180 -5.55 5.58 -18.01
N ILE A 181 -4.77 5.95 -19.03
CA ILE A 181 -3.36 6.30 -18.87
C ILE A 181 -3.24 7.83 -18.94
N ILE A 182 -2.76 8.44 -17.85
CA ILE A 182 -2.60 9.89 -17.73
C ILE A 182 -1.11 10.24 -17.76
N GLY A 183 -0.74 11.17 -18.63
CA GLY A 183 0.65 11.52 -18.94
C GLY A 183 1.18 10.73 -20.14
N THR A 184 2.45 10.97 -20.49
CA THR A 184 3.11 10.30 -21.61
C THR A 184 4.10 9.27 -21.09
N PRO A 185 3.83 7.97 -21.23
CA PRO A 185 4.76 6.97 -20.72
C PRO A 185 5.99 6.85 -21.63
N GLU A 186 7.16 6.66 -21.03
CA GLU A 186 8.43 6.38 -21.73
C GLU A 186 8.34 5.14 -22.62
N ARG A 187 7.47 4.20 -22.25
CA ARG A 187 7.14 2.98 -22.99
C ARG A 187 5.65 2.71 -22.88
N PRO A 188 4.96 2.27 -23.95
CA PRO A 188 3.54 1.95 -23.89
C PRO A 188 3.22 0.95 -22.76
N VAL A 189 2.09 1.16 -22.07
CA VAL A 189 1.68 0.35 -20.92
C VAL A 189 0.43 -0.45 -21.29
N ALA A 190 0.46 -1.76 -21.03
CA ALA A 190 -0.71 -2.63 -21.11
C ALA A 190 -1.16 -2.99 -19.69
N PHE A 191 -2.27 -2.40 -19.27
CA PHE A 191 -2.89 -2.69 -17.98
C PHE A 191 -3.81 -3.91 -18.08
N CYS A 192 -3.52 -4.95 -17.30
CA CYS A 192 -4.27 -6.19 -17.23
C CYS A 192 -4.90 -6.42 -15.85
N GLY A 193 -4.85 -5.39 -15.00
CA GLY A 193 -5.43 -5.40 -13.66
C GLY A 193 -6.86 -4.86 -13.62
N GLY A 194 -7.33 -4.65 -12.39
CA GLY A 194 -8.66 -4.11 -12.09
C GLY A 194 -9.41 -4.96 -11.06
N SER A 195 -10.35 -4.34 -10.36
CA SER A 195 -11.31 -5.02 -9.49
C SER A 195 -12.74 -4.64 -9.90
N SER A 196 -13.75 -5.13 -9.17
CA SER A 196 -15.14 -4.69 -9.37
C SER A 196 -15.32 -3.17 -9.18
N SER A 197 -14.40 -2.49 -8.47
CA SER A 197 -14.47 -1.06 -8.19
C SER A 197 -14.17 -0.16 -9.40
N VAL A 198 -13.73 -0.72 -10.54
CA VAL A 198 -13.59 0.00 -11.82
C VAL A 198 -14.86 0.79 -12.17
N LYS A 199 -16.04 0.26 -11.86
CA LYS A 199 -17.33 0.92 -12.12
C LYS A 199 -17.52 2.24 -11.36
N GLY A 200 -16.82 2.43 -10.25
CA GLY A 200 -16.88 3.65 -9.47
C GLY A 200 -15.95 4.76 -9.99
N TYR A 201 -14.97 4.45 -10.84
CA TYR A 201 -14.02 5.43 -11.40
C TYR A 201 -14.61 6.21 -12.58
N ILE A 202 -15.79 6.80 -12.37
CA ILE A 202 -16.49 7.62 -13.37
C ILE A 202 -16.04 9.08 -13.29
N VAL A 203 -16.37 9.85 -14.34
CA VAL A 203 -16.18 11.30 -14.38
C VAL A 203 -17.55 11.96 -14.56
N ARG A 204 -17.88 12.89 -13.67
CA ARG A 204 -19.05 13.78 -13.77
C ARG A 204 -18.60 15.21 -13.48
N GLY A 205 -18.91 16.13 -14.39
CA GLY A 205 -18.48 17.53 -14.32
C GLY A 205 -16.99 17.74 -14.63
N THR A 206 -16.49 18.90 -14.23
CA THR A 206 -15.14 19.41 -14.51
C THR A 206 -14.33 19.62 -13.22
N PRO A 207 -12.99 19.75 -13.31
CA PRO A 207 -12.17 20.10 -12.14
C PRO A 207 -12.60 21.41 -11.49
N GLU A 208 -12.98 22.42 -12.28
CA GLU A 208 -13.46 23.72 -11.80
C GLU A 208 -14.79 23.60 -11.07
N GLU A 209 -15.74 22.82 -11.61
CA GLU A 209 -17.00 22.57 -10.91
C GLU A 209 -16.80 21.81 -9.59
N TRP A 210 -15.87 20.86 -9.55
CA TRP A 210 -15.53 20.18 -8.30
C TRP A 210 -14.94 21.15 -7.28
N ARG A 211 -14.01 22.01 -7.71
CA ARG A 211 -13.41 23.05 -6.87
C ARG A 211 -14.47 23.99 -6.29
N ASP A 212 -15.31 24.53 -7.17
CA ASP A 212 -16.23 25.61 -6.84
C ASP A 212 -17.46 25.12 -6.07
N ASN A 213 -17.83 23.83 -6.18
CA ASN A 213 -19.02 23.27 -5.52
C ASN A 213 -18.73 22.25 -4.41
N VAL A 214 -17.56 21.59 -4.39
CA VAL A 214 -17.21 20.57 -3.38
C VAL A 214 -16.10 21.08 -2.48
N ALA A 215 -14.95 21.48 -3.04
CA ALA A 215 -13.82 21.94 -2.24
C ALA A 215 -14.13 23.24 -1.49
N SER A 216 -14.87 24.15 -2.11
CA SER A 216 -15.32 25.41 -1.49
C SER A 216 -16.10 25.19 -0.18
N LEU A 217 -16.88 24.11 -0.08
CA LEU A 217 -17.66 23.78 1.11
C LEU A 217 -16.81 23.28 2.29
N MET A 218 -15.59 22.81 2.04
CA MET A 218 -14.71 22.29 3.09
C MET A 218 -13.77 23.36 3.64
N ARG A 219 -13.65 24.52 2.97
CA ARG A 219 -12.76 25.61 3.35
C ARG A 219 -13.05 26.08 4.77
N GLY A 220 -12.00 26.25 5.58
CA GLY A 220 -12.10 26.66 6.98
C GLY A 220 -12.43 25.54 7.97
N ASN A 221 -12.71 24.32 7.51
CA ASN A 221 -12.93 23.15 8.37
C ASN A 221 -11.70 22.23 8.32
N HIS A 222 -10.81 22.32 9.32
CA HIS A 222 -9.48 21.68 9.26
C HIS A 222 -9.53 20.16 9.05
N SER A 223 -10.38 19.41 9.77
CA SER A 223 -10.48 17.96 9.60
C SER A 223 -11.03 17.54 8.23
N MET A 224 -11.92 18.35 7.67
CA MET A 224 -12.48 18.18 6.33
C MET A 224 -11.42 18.41 5.25
N MET A 225 -10.67 19.51 5.36
CA MET A 225 -9.55 19.83 4.46
C MET A 225 -8.47 18.75 4.53
N LEU A 226 -8.09 18.31 5.74
CA LEU A 226 -7.12 17.23 5.94
C LEU A 226 -7.53 15.96 5.18
N GLY A 227 -8.80 15.57 5.22
CA GLY A 227 -9.30 14.39 4.50
C GLY A 227 -9.06 14.46 2.99
N VAL A 228 -9.29 15.64 2.38
CA VAL A 228 -9.01 15.87 0.95
C VAL A 228 -7.50 15.87 0.68
N LEU A 229 -6.69 16.48 1.57
CA LEU A 229 -5.23 16.48 1.46
C LEU A 229 -4.64 15.07 1.56
N VAL A 230 -5.23 14.17 2.36
CA VAL A 230 -4.88 12.74 2.37
C VAL A 230 -5.12 12.12 0.99
N GLY A 231 -6.26 12.40 0.36
CA GLY A 231 -6.56 11.94 -1.00
C GLY A 231 -5.51 12.40 -2.00
N LEU A 232 -5.23 13.70 -2.04
CA LEU A 232 -4.24 14.31 -2.95
C LEU A 232 -2.82 13.82 -2.71
N SER A 233 -2.47 13.50 -1.46
CA SER A 233 -1.15 12.98 -1.10
C SER A 233 -0.85 11.59 -1.67
N ALA A 234 -1.86 10.82 -2.06
CA ALA A 234 -1.68 9.42 -2.47
C ALA A 234 -0.76 9.25 -3.70
N PRO A 235 -1.05 9.85 -4.88
CA PRO A 235 -0.16 9.76 -6.03
C PRO A 235 1.18 10.47 -5.80
N LEU A 236 1.20 11.53 -4.98
CA LEU A 236 2.43 12.26 -4.64
C LEU A 236 3.39 11.43 -3.77
N ASN A 237 2.85 10.65 -2.81
CA ASN A 237 3.61 9.79 -1.91
C ASN A 237 4.56 8.87 -2.67
N SER A 238 4.08 8.28 -3.76
CA SER A 238 4.83 7.32 -4.54
C SER A 238 5.94 7.95 -5.37
N LEU A 239 5.71 9.17 -5.89
CA LEU A 239 6.75 9.96 -6.55
C LEU A 239 7.87 10.35 -5.57
N ALA A 240 7.51 10.72 -4.35
CA ALA A 240 8.45 11.04 -3.28
C ALA A 240 9.14 9.82 -2.63
N GLY A 241 8.86 8.60 -3.11
CA GLY A 241 9.47 7.38 -2.57
C GLY A 241 8.93 6.94 -1.21
N GLY A 242 7.80 7.49 -0.77
CA GLY A 242 7.13 7.12 0.46
C GLY A 242 6.51 5.72 0.42
N GLY A 243 6.02 5.28 1.57
CA GLY A 243 5.35 4.00 1.75
C GLY A 243 3.91 4.21 2.20
N SER A 244 3.11 3.15 2.23
CA SER A 244 1.70 3.24 2.61
C SER A 244 1.51 3.84 4.00
N PHE A 245 0.46 4.66 4.13
CA PHE A 245 0.01 5.21 5.41
C PHE A 245 -1.49 5.47 5.34
N GLY A 246 -2.10 5.76 6.48
CA GLY A 246 -3.45 6.27 6.53
C GLY A 246 -3.66 7.26 7.65
N VAL A 247 -4.72 8.04 7.55
CA VAL A 247 -5.24 8.90 8.61
C VAL A 247 -6.59 8.32 9.04
N HIS A 248 -6.75 8.13 10.33
CA HIS A 248 -8.00 7.70 10.96
C HIS A 248 -8.60 8.88 11.70
N LEU A 249 -9.68 9.43 11.15
CA LEU A 249 -10.45 10.51 11.77
C LEU A 249 -11.41 9.92 12.79
N PHE A 250 -11.29 10.34 14.05
CA PHE A 250 -12.17 9.83 15.11
C PHE A 250 -12.86 10.96 15.89
N ALA A 251 -14.12 10.74 16.22
CA ALA A 251 -14.96 11.60 17.07
C ALA A 251 -16.28 10.88 17.33
N GLN A 252 -17.09 11.39 18.25
CA GLN A 252 -18.46 10.91 18.43
C GLN A 252 -19.28 10.98 17.12
N SER A 253 -20.38 10.22 17.08
CA SER A 253 -21.23 10.15 15.88
C SER A 253 -21.72 11.53 15.43
N SER A 254 -22.03 11.64 14.14
CA SER A 254 -22.55 12.87 13.50
C SER A 254 -21.60 14.07 13.36
N ALA A 255 -20.31 13.94 13.65
CA ALA A 255 -19.34 15.05 13.50
C ALA A 255 -19.03 15.48 12.04
N GLY A 256 -19.40 14.70 11.01
CA GLY A 256 -19.07 14.99 9.60
C GLY A 256 -17.93 14.14 9.00
N LYS A 257 -17.45 13.13 9.74
CA LYS A 257 -16.39 12.19 9.32
C LYS A 257 -16.69 11.49 7.98
N THR A 258 -17.83 10.81 7.86
CA THR A 258 -18.24 10.10 6.64
C THR A 258 -18.40 11.07 5.46
N THR A 259 -18.96 12.25 5.70
CA THR A 259 -19.07 13.32 4.69
C THR A 259 -17.69 13.73 4.16
N THR A 260 -16.70 13.81 5.03
CA THR A 260 -15.31 14.08 4.65
C THR A 260 -14.72 12.97 3.77
N VAL A 261 -14.97 11.71 4.10
CA VAL A 261 -14.56 10.56 3.28
C VAL A 261 -15.21 10.63 1.90
N GLU A 262 -16.49 10.94 1.82
CA GLU A 262 -17.24 11.02 0.56
C GLU A 262 -16.71 12.17 -0.32
N ALA A 263 -16.47 13.34 0.27
CA ALA A 263 -15.84 14.47 -0.42
C ALA A 263 -14.44 14.13 -0.95
N ALA A 264 -13.57 13.55 -0.11
CA ALA A 264 -12.22 13.15 -0.53
C ALA A 264 -12.26 12.06 -1.63
N THR A 265 -13.22 11.14 -1.55
CA THR A 265 -13.40 10.08 -2.56
C THR A 265 -13.82 10.63 -3.90
N SER A 266 -14.63 11.69 -3.91
CA SER A 266 -15.11 12.34 -5.13
C SER A 266 -14.00 12.91 -6.03
N LEU A 267 -12.79 13.12 -5.50
CA LEU A 267 -11.60 13.40 -6.33
C LEU A 267 -11.45 12.38 -7.47
N TYR A 268 -11.66 11.10 -7.18
CA TYR A 268 -11.29 10.00 -8.07
C TYR A 268 -12.48 9.30 -8.75
N GLY A 269 -13.69 9.43 -8.19
CA GLY A 269 -14.90 8.89 -8.79
C GLY A 269 -16.09 8.89 -7.84
N ASP A 270 -17.09 8.05 -8.10
CA ASP A 270 -18.32 8.00 -7.35
C ASP A 270 -18.07 7.58 -5.87
N PRO A 271 -18.40 8.44 -4.89
CA PRO A 271 -18.12 8.16 -3.49
C PRO A 271 -18.77 6.88 -2.96
N GLU A 272 -20.01 6.60 -3.37
CA GLU A 272 -20.76 5.44 -2.88
C GLU A 272 -20.15 4.13 -3.39
N MET A 273 -19.74 4.10 -4.67
CA MET A 273 -19.14 2.91 -5.27
C MET A 273 -17.68 2.67 -4.88
N LEU A 274 -16.93 3.73 -4.54
CA LEU A 274 -15.50 3.64 -4.25
C LEU A 274 -15.18 3.46 -2.76
N LYS A 275 -16.10 3.82 -1.86
CA LYS A 275 -15.95 3.66 -0.41
C LYS A 275 -15.86 2.18 -0.02
N LEU A 276 -14.85 1.84 0.77
CA LEU A 276 -14.65 0.50 1.31
C LEU A 276 -15.12 0.42 2.76
N SER A 277 -15.36 -0.80 3.22
CA SER A 277 -15.60 -1.12 4.63
C SER A 277 -14.42 -1.91 5.21
N TRP A 278 -14.18 -1.76 6.50
CA TRP A 278 -13.26 -2.61 7.26
C TRP A 278 -13.77 -4.05 7.42
N ASP A 279 -15.07 -4.28 7.23
CA ASP A 279 -15.68 -5.62 7.13
C ASP A 279 -15.40 -6.25 5.76
N ALA A 280 -14.11 -6.42 5.46
CA ALA A 280 -13.62 -7.01 4.24
C ALA A 280 -12.50 -8.01 4.56
N THR A 281 -12.48 -9.13 3.83
CA THR A 281 -11.38 -10.09 4.00
C THR A 281 -10.05 -9.43 3.65
N ARG A 282 -8.97 -9.81 4.33
CA ARG A 282 -7.62 -9.32 4.00
C ARG A 282 -7.29 -9.51 2.51
N HIS A 283 -7.77 -10.59 1.90
CA HIS A 283 -7.55 -10.83 0.47
C HIS A 283 -8.30 -9.80 -0.39
N GLY A 284 -9.56 -9.50 -0.07
CA GLY A 284 -10.33 -8.45 -0.73
C GLY A 284 -9.63 -7.09 -0.66
N LEU A 285 -9.19 -6.67 0.54
CA LEU A 285 -8.44 -5.41 0.72
C LEU A 285 -7.09 -5.40 -0.01
N THR A 286 -6.43 -6.55 -0.12
CA THR A 286 -5.20 -6.69 -0.92
C THR A 286 -5.46 -6.45 -2.41
N VAL A 287 -6.58 -6.98 -2.94
CA VAL A 287 -6.97 -6.80 -4.34
C VAL A 287 -7.33 -5.33 -4.60
N GLU A 288 -8.12 -4.71 -3.71
CA GLU A 288 -8.42 -3.27 -3.82
C GLU A 288 -7.16 -2.42 -3.74
N ALA A 289 -6.22 -2.73 -2.85
CA ALA A 289 -4.99 -1.97 -2.73
C ALA A 289 -4.07 -2.10 -3.95
N ALA A 290 -4.04 -3.27 -4.60
CA ALA A 290 -3.32 -3.47 -5.85
C ALA A 290 -3.99 -2.74 -7.03
N ALA A 291 -5.33 -2.79 -7.08
CA ALA A 291 -6.13 -2.08 -8.07
C ALA A 291 -6.06 -0.56 -7.91
N ARG A 292 -5.68 -0.07 -6.73
CA ARG A 292 -5.51 1.36 -6.39
C ARG A 292 -4.08 1.68 -5.97
N ASN A 293 -3.09 0.95 -6.49
CA ASN A 293 -1.69 1.25 -6.18
C ASN A 293 -1.33 2.69 -6.59
N ASP A 294 -0.52 3.34 -5.77
CA ASP A 294 -0.21 4.77 -5.77
C ASP A 294 -1.45 5.68 -5.62
N GLY A 295 -2.57 5.12 -5.19
CA GLY A 295 -3.87 5.78 -5.13
C GLY A 295 -4.49 5.86 -3.73
N PHE A 296 -5.63 6.54 -3.69
CA PHE A 296 -6.38 6.80 -2.47
C PHE A 296 -7.31 5.63 -2.10
N ILE A 297 -7.37 5.30 -0.81
CA ILE A 297 -8.28 4.28 -0.26
C ILE A 297 -9.19 4.89 0.82
N PRO A 298 -10.46 5.17 0.53
CA PRO A 298 -11.45 5.52 1.53
C PRO A 298 -11.98 4.26 2.22
N ILE A 299 -11.85 4.18 3.56
CA ILE A 299 -12.38 3.07 4.36
C ILE A 299 -13.24 3.63 5.50
N ASP A 300 -14.55 3.54 5.35
CA ASP A 300 -15.48 4.09 6.34
C ASP A 300 -15.63 3.12 7.53
N GLU A 301 -15.75 3.72 8.72
CA GLU A 301 -16.23 3.13 9.96
C GLU A 301 -15.53 1.84 10.41
N ILE A 302 -14.40 1.99 11.12
CA ILE A 302 -13.65 0.86 11.69
C ILE A 302 -14.41 0.09 12.78
N GLY A 303 -15.42 0.72 13.38
CA GLY A 303 -16.27 0.12 14.41
C GLY A 303 -17.35 -0.82 13.85
N GLN A 304 -17.64 -0.78 12.54
CA GLN A 304 -18.72 -1.55 11.95
C GLN A 304 -18.25 -2.93 11.49
N GLY A 305 -18.77 -3.96 12.17
CA GLY A 305 -18.65 -5.36 11.74
C GLY A 305 -17.27 -5.97 11.97
N GLY A 306 -17.18 -7.29 11.77
CA GLY A 306 -15.95 -8.05 11.90
C GLY A 306 -15.40 -8.22 13.33
N ARG A 307 -14.35 -9.04 13.45
CA ARG A 307 -13.60 -9.20 14.71
C ARG A 307 -12.46 -8.18 14.72
N ILE A 308 -12.28 -7.44 15.81
CA ILE A 308 -11.20 -6.43 15.98
C ILE A 308 -9.82 -7.00 15.58
N ALA A 309 -9.56 -8.26 15.93
CA ALA A 309 -8.32 -8.95 15.56
C ALA A 309 -8.11 -9.09 14.04
N GLU A 310 -9.17 -9.30 13.27
CA GLU A 310 -9.13 -9.42 11.81
C GLU A 310 -8.91 -8.06 11.16
N ILE A 311 -9.60 -7.03 11.64
CA ILE A 311 -9.45 -5.64 11.21
C ILE A 311 -8.01 -5.15 11.47
N ALA A 312 -7.47 -5.42 12.66
CA ALA A 312 -6.09 -5.09 13.00
C ALA A 312 -5.05 -5.76 12.06
N GLN A 313 -5.28 -7.03 11.71
CA GLN A 313 -4.42 -7.76 10.77
C GLN A 313 -4.56 -7.26 9.34
N ALA A 314 -5.78 -6.89 8.92
CA ALA A 314 -6.07 -6.31 7.62
C ALA A 314 -5.38 -4.95 7.49
N ALA A 315 -5.56 -4.04 8.46
CA ALA A 315 -4.91 -2.74 8.52
C ALA A 315 -3.39 -2.87 8.49
N TYR A 316 -2.81 -3.77 9.29
CA TYR A 316 -1.37 -4.02 9.29
C TYR A 316 -0.87 -4.47 7.91
N SER A 317 -1.61 -5.37 7.25
CA SER A 317 -1.24 -5.88 5.92
C SER A 317 -1.36 -4.80 4.85
N LEU A 318 -2.42 -4.00 4.90
CA LEU A 318 -2.69 -2.89 4.00
C LEU A 318 -1.56 -1.86 4.03
N PHE A 319 -1.15 -1.41 5.23
CA PHE A 319 -0.10 -0.39 5.37
C PHE A 319 1.33 -0.94 5.28
N ASN A 320 1.51 -2.26 5.26
CA ASN A 320 2.80 -2.85 4.90
C ASN A 320 3.07 -2.82 3.40
N GLY A 321 2.03 -2.71 2.56
CA GLY A 321 2.20 -2.54 1.11
C GLY A 321 2.64 -3.79 0.36
N VAL A 322 2.46 -4.99 0.94
CA VAL A 322 2.95 -6.25 0.36
C VAL A 322 1.92 -7.36 0.53
N GLY A 323 1.56 -7.99 -0.59
CA GLY A 323 0.70 -9.16 -0.63
C GLY A 323 1.39 -10.40 -0.10
N ARG A 324 0.61 -11.40 0.32
CA ARG A 324 1.19 -12.70 0.72
C ARG A 324 1.86 -13.37 -0.49
N ILE A 325 3.01 -13.98 -0.24
CA ILE A 325 3.66 -14.87 -1.20
C ILE A 325 2.72 -16.04 -1.49
N GLN A 326 2.44 -16.27 -2.78
CA GLN A 326 1.61 -17.38 -3.23
C GLN A 326 2.46 -18.35 -4.06
N GLY A 327 2.30 -19.65 -3.85
CA GLY A 327 2.91 -20.67 -4.70
C GLY A 327 2.26 -20.70 -6.09
N ARG A 328 3.04 -21.10 -7.11
CA ARG A 328 2.51 -21.44 -8.44
C ARG A 328 2.10 -22.91 -8.48
N LYS A 329 1.11 -23.25 -9.32
CA LYS A 329 0.71 -24.65 -9.58
C LYS A 329 1.86 -25.50 -10.13
N GLU A 330 2.79 -24.88 -10.86
CA GLU A 330 3.92 -25.53 -11.53
C GLU A 330 5.23 -25.50 -10.70
N GLY A 331 5.18 -25.02 -9.46
CA GLY A 331 6.35 -24.84 -8.59
C GLY A 331 6.91 -23.40 -8.61
N GLY A 332 7.57 -23.01 -7.52
CA GLY A 332 8.04 -21.64 -7.28
C GLY A 332 6.94 -20.69 -6.78
N ASN A 333 7.26 -19.40 -6.66
CA ASN A 333 6.34 -18.37 -6.16
C ASN A 333 5.82 -17.47 -7.30
N ARG A 334 4.58 -17.01 -7.16
CA ARG A 334 4.06 -15.89 -7.96
C ARG A 334 4.80 -14.61 -7.60
N PRO A 335 4.93 -13.65 -8.53
CA PRO A 335 5.41 -12.31 -8.20
C PRO A 335 4.61 -11.75 -7.04
N THR A 336 5.31 -11.21 -6.04
CA THR A 336 4.64 -10.63 -4.88
C THR A 336 4.07 -9.28 -5.27
N ILE A 337 2.75 -9.15 -5.17
CA ILE A 337 2.06 -7.88 -5.41
C ILE A 337 2.48 -6.89 -4.33
N ARG A 338 2.85 -5.68 -4.76
CA ARG A 338 3.22 -4.57 -3.87
C ARG A 338 2.32 -3.39 -4.18
N TRP A 339 2.04 -2.59 -3.16
CA TRP A 339 1.30 -1.35 -3.33
C TRP A 339 1.80 -0.27 -2.38
N LYS A 340 1.53 0.98 -2.76
CA LYS A 340 1.70 2.17 -1.93
C LYS A 340 0.38 2.94 -1.97
N ILE A 341 -0.23 3.18 -0.83
CA ILE A 341 -1.55 3.82 -0.76
C ILE A 341 -1.57 4.87 0.35
N ALA A 342 -2.43 5.89 0.20
CA ALA A 342 -2.87 6.72 1.30
C ALA A 342 -4.33 6.35 1.62
N ALA A 343 -4.61 5.97 2.86
CA ALA A 343 -5.96 5.65 3.28
C ALA A 343 -6.56 6.76 4.14
N LEU A 344 -7.84 7.04 3.96
CA LEU A 344 -8.63 7.81 4.92
C LEU A 344 -9.63 6.87 5.58
N SER A 345 -9.56 6.78 6.90
CA SER A 345 -10.45 5.97 7.71
C SER A 345 -11.21 6.82 8.71
N THR A 346 -12.38 6.33 9.12
CA THR A 346 -13.22 6.96 10.15
C THR A 346 -13.59 5.98 11.25
N GLY A 347 -13.88 6.49 12.43
CA GLY A 347 -14.38 5.70 13.57
C GLY A 347 -14.85 6.56 14.73
N GLU A 348 -15.44 5.94 15.74
CA GLU A 348 -15.89 6.64 16.95
C GLU A 348 -14.77 6.89 17.98
N GLU A 349 -13.79 6.00 18.02
CA GLU A 349 -12.69 5.99 18.99
C GLU A 349 -11.34 5.95 18.26
N ASP A 350 -10.25 6.37 18.92
CA ASP A 350 -8.92 6.29 18.33
C ASP A 350 -8.51 4.82 18.09
N PHE A 351 -7.58 4.59 17.15
CA PHE A 351 -7.21 3.23 16.76
C PHE A 351 -6.52 2.44 17.89
N GLU A 352 -5.82 3.11 18.81
CA GLU A 352 -5.20 2.43 19.95
C GLU A 352 -6.26 1.94 20.93
N ALA A 353 -7.22 2.78 21.30
CA ALA A 353 -8.35 2.42 22.15
C ALA A 353 -9.19 1.30 21.53
N TYR A 354 -9.47 1.38 20.23
CA TYR A 354 -10.17 0.34 19.47
C TYR A 354 -9.50 -1.03 19.61
N LEU A 355 -8.17 -1.09 19.48
CA LEU A 355 -7.40 -2.33 19.64
C LEU A 355 -7.46 -2.85 21.08
N VAL A 356 -7.28 -1.97 22.07
CA VAL A 356 -7.30 -2.34 23.50
C VAL A 356 -8.66 -2.93 23.89
N LYS A 357 -9.76 -2.32 23.43
CA LYS A 357 -11.14 -2.82 23.63
C LYS A 357 -11.35 -4.21 23.07
N GLY A 358 -10.65 -4.56 21.98
CA GLY A 358 -10.62 -5.91 21.42
C GLY A 358 -9.69 -6.89 22.12
N GLY A 359 -9.12 -6.53 23.27
CA GLY A 359 -8.16 -7.36 24.01
C GLY A 359 -6.81 -7.50 23.31
N MET A 360 -6.49 -6.62 22.37
CA MET A 360 -5.24 -6.65 21.60
C MET A 360 -4.24 -5.69 22.21
N THR A 361 -2.95 -6.04 22.19
CA THR A 361 -1.88 -5.11 22.58
C THR A 361 -1.45 -4.28 21.36
N PRO A 362 -1.69 -2.95 21.36
CA PRO A 362 -1.29 -2.09 20.26
C PRO A 362 0.23 -2.03 20.13
N LYS A 363 0.75 -2.07 18.90
CA LYS A 363 2.17 -1.87 18.63
C LYS A 363 2.40 -0.48 18.07
N ALA A 364 3.37 0.26 18.60
CA ALA A 364 3.67 1.62 18.14
C ALA A 364 3.91 1.71 16.62
N GLY A 365 4.52 0.68 16.03
CA GLY A 365 4.70 0.58 14.58
C GLY A 365 3.40 0.52 13.76
N GLN A 366 2.28 0.05 14.33
CA GLN A 366 0.96 0.09 13.70
C GLN A 366 0.35 1.49 13.83
N LEU A 367 0.46 2.12 15.00
CA LEU A 367 -0.10 3.44 15.29
C LEU A 367 0.54 4.55 14.44
N VAL A 368 1.84 4.44 14.12
CA VAL A 368 2.51 5.41 13.22
C VAL A 368 2.30 5.14 11.72
N ARG A 369 1.49 4.14 11.37
CA ARG A 369 1.07 3.86 9.98
C ARG A 369 -0.38 4.24 9.73
N LEU A 370 -1.23 4.19 10.75
CA LEU A 370 -2.61 4.68 10.74
C LEU A 370 -2.74 5.78 11.81
N LEU A 371 -2.56 7.02 11.38
CA LEU A 371 -2.48 8.19 12.25
C LEU A 371 -3.88 8.53 12.78
N SER A 372 -4.12 8.31 14.07
CA SER A 372 -5.43 8.64 14.68
C SER A 372 -5.50 10.12 15.01
N VAL A 373 -6.26 10.89 14.23
CA VAL A 373 -6.39 12.33 14.36
C VAL A 373 -7.82 12.65 14.83
N PRO A 374 -7.98 13.41 15.94
CA PRO A 374 -9.30 13.87 16.37
C PRO A 374 -10.00 14.66 15.26
N PHE A 375 -11.27 14.35 15.02
CA PHE A 375 -12.11 15.15 14.14
C PHE A 375 -12.62 16.37 14.91
N THR A 376 -12.30 17.56 14.40
CA THR A 376 -12.79 18.84 14.92
C THR A 376 -14.13 19.18 14.30
N ASP A 377 -15.05 19.70 15.12
CA ASP A 377 -16.40 20.00 14.67
C ASP A 377 -16.42 21.01 13.52
N THR A 378 -17.42 20.86 12.64
CA THR A 378 -17.60 21.75 11.50
C THR A 378 -18.07 23.12 12.00
N ILE A 379 -17.27 24.16 11.74
CA ILE A 379 -17.56 25.53 12.17
C ILE A 379 -17.95 26.45 11.00
N ALA A 380 -17.56 26.10 9.77
CA ALA A 380 -17.85 26.87 8.57
C ALA A 380 -18.83 26.10 7.66
N PHE A 381 -20.09 26.55 7.60
CA PHE A 381 -21.12 25.93 6.76
C PHE A 381 -21.16 26.46 5.33
N ASN A 382 -20.30 27.43 5.00
CA ASN A 382 -20.02 27.87 3.62
C ASN A 382 -21.27 28.13 2.75
N GLY A 383 -22.26 28.82 3.33
CA GLY A 383 -23.50 29.22 2.65
C GLY A 383 -24.76 28.45 3.06
N TYR A 384 -24.63 27.41 3.91
CA TYR A 384 -25.77 26.65 4.46
C TYR A 384 -26.13 27.07 5.88
N ILE A 385 -27.36 26.78 6.29
CA ILE A 385 -27.93 27.23 7.57
C ILE A 385 -27.28 26.51 8.75
N ASP A 386 -27.06 25.21 8.61
CA ASP A 386 -26.50 24.36 9.67
C ASP A 386 -25.62 23.23 9.10
N GLY A 387 -25.05 22.44 10.02
CA GLY A 387 -24.18 21.33 9.68
C GLY A 387 -24.89 20.17 8.96
N ASP A 388 -26.20 19.98 9.15
CA ASP A 388 -26.95 18.90 8.49
C ASP A 388 -27.20 19.24 7.01
N GLU A 389 -27.64 20.48 6.72
CA GLU A 389 -27.76 20.98 5.36
C GLU A 389 -26.40 21.00 4.66
N HIS A 390 -25.35 21.49 5.34
CA HIS A 390 -23.99 21.51 4.81
C HIS A 390 -23.48 20.10 4.47
N ALA A 391 -23.69 19.14 5.37
CA ALA A 391 -23.31 17.75 5.13
C ALA A 391 -24.08 17.15 3.95
N ARG A 392 -25.40 17.34 3.87
CA ARG A 392 -26.22 16.87 2.74
C ARG A 392 -25.76 17.47 1.41
N ALA A 393 -25.44 18.76 1.41
CA ALA A 393 -24.94 19.44 0.23
C ALA A 393 -23.61 18.84 -0.25
N ILE A 394 -22.64 18.64 0.66
CA ILE A 394 -21.36 18.00 0.32
C ILE A 394 -21.61 16.63 -0.30
N LYS A 395 -22.48 15.79 0.29
CA LYS A 395 -22.79 14.45 -0.26
C LYS A 395 -23.39 14.53 -1.66
N GLN A 396 -24.39 15.37 -1.85
CA GLN A 396 -25.07 15.53 -3.14
C GLN A 396 -24.11 16.05 -4.21
N LEU A 397 -23.31 17.06 -3.89
CA LEU A 397 -22.39 17.70 -4.83
C LEU A 397 -21.19 16.80 -5.12
N SER A 398 -20.70 16.04 -4.14
CA SER A 398 -19.66 15.02 -4.32
C SER A 398 -20.10 13.88 -5.24
N ALA A 399 -21.40 13.52 -5.24
CA ALA A 399 -21.93 12.54 -6.20
C ALA A 399 -22.11 13.14 -7.60
N ARG A 400 -22.46 14.44 -7.69
CA ARG A 400 -22.69 15.15 -8.95
C ARG A 400 -21.41 15.55 -9.67
N TYR A 401 -20.39 15.95 -8.93
CA TYR A 401 -19.09 16.38 -9.42
C TYR A 401 -18.03 15.43 -8.87
N CYS A 402 -17.55 14.50 -9.69
CA CYS A 402 -16.57 13.52 -9.25
C CYS A 402 -15.64 13.04 -10.37
N GLY A 403 -14.46 12.56 -9.98
CA GLY A 403 -13.47 11.91 -10.84
C GLY A 403 -12.65 12.84 -11.73
N ALA A 404 -13.11 14.07 -11.99
CA ALA A 404 -12.42 15.04 -12.82
C ALA A 404 -11.20 15.65 -12.11
N ALA A 405 -11.37 16.14 -10.87
CA ALA A 405 -10.33 16.82 -10.12
C ALA A 405 -9.10 15.94 -9.84
N GLY A 406 -9.30 14.68 -9.47
CA GLY A 406 -8.21 13.73 -9.22
C GLY A 406 -7.42 13.39 -10.49
N ARG A 407 -8.08 13.31 -11.66
CA ARG A 407 -7.40 13.10 -12.94
C ARG A 407 -6.58 14.31 -13.36
N GLU A 408 -7.10 15.52 -13.12
CA GLU A 408 -6.35 16.75 -13.37
C GLU A 408 -5.15 16.89 -12.43
N TRP A 409 -5.32 16.54 -11.16
CA TRP A 409 -4.21 16.48 -10.21
C TRP A 409 -3.11 15.49 -10.65
N VAL A 410 -3.49 14.28 -11.06
CA VAL A 410 -2.53 13.27 -11.55
C VAL A 410 -1.83 13.74 -12.83
N ARG A 411 -2.55 14.40 -13.75
CA ARG A 411 -1.97 15.00 -14.96
C ARG A 411 -0.92 16.05 -14.60
N TRP A 412 -1.27 16.97 -13.69
CA TRP A 412 -0.34 17.98 -13.21
C TRP A 412 0.92 17.35 -12.59
N LEU A 413 0.77 16.30 -11.78
CA LEU A 413 1.91 15.56 -11.22
C LEU A 413 2.78 14.88 -12.27
N ALA A 414 2.18 14.30 -13.32
CA ALA A 414 2.91 13.68 -14.41
C ALA A 414 3.78 14.71 -15.15
N ASP A 415 3.25 15.90 -15.38
CA ASP A 415 3.93 17.00 -16.08
C ASP A 415 4.96 17.74 -15.19
N ASN A 416 4.82 17.68 -13.86
CA ASN A 416 5.63 18.46 -12.90
C ASN A 416 6.39 17.60 -11.87
N ARG A 417 6.70 16.35 -12.22
CA ARG A 417 7.27 15.33 -11.31
C ARG A 417 8.44 15.83 -10.46
N ASP A 418 9.47 16.39 -11.08
CA ASP A 418 10.68 16.82 -10.37
C ASP A 418 10.40 17.98 -9.41
N SER A 419 9.49 18.89 -9.80
CA SER A 419 9.06 19.99 -8.94
C SER A 419 8.32 19.47 -7.71
N ALA A 420 7.36 18.55 -7.93
CA ALA A 420 6.60 17.92 -6.86
C ALA A 420 7.51 17.20 -5.84
N ILE A 421 8.49 16.42 -6.31
CA ILE A 421 9.48 15.74 -5.45
C ILE A 421 10.30 16.75 -4.64
N ARG A 422 10.75 17.85 -5.26
CA ARG A 422 11.50 18.90 -4.56
C ARG A 422 10.66 19.60 -3.49
N THR A 423 9.40 19.89 -3.76
CA THR A 423 8.49 20.50 -2.78
C THR A 423 8.30 19.59 -1.57
N VAL A 424 8.08 18.28 -1.78
CA VAL A 424 7.98 17.31 -0.67
C VAL A 424 9.27 17.30 0.16
N ALA A 425 10.45 17.21 -0.48
CA ALA A 425 11.72 17.24 0.24
C ALA A 425 11.99 18.58 0.96
N GLY A 426 11.44 19.68 0.45
CA GLY A 426 11.44 20.99 1.12
C GLY A 426 10.61 20.96 2.40
N LYS A 427 9.35 20.54 2.31
CA LYS A 427 8.43 20.43 3.43
C LYS A 427 8.92 19.44 4.48
N GLU A 428 9.47 18.28 4.09
CA GLU A 428 10.05 17.33 5.05
C GLU A 428 11.18 17.94 5.88
N ARG A 429 12.04 18.78 5.26
CA ARG A 429 13.09 19.50 5.99
C ARG A 429 12.52 20.57 6.92
N GLN A 430 11.51 21.33 6.47
CA GLN A 430 10.83 22.32 7.29
C GLN A 430 10.21 21.67 8.53
N TRP A 431 9.40 20.63 8.33
CA TRP A 431 8.74 19.90 9.42
C TRP A 431 9.73 19.23 10.37
N SER A 432 10.82 18.64 9.85
CA SER A 432 11.88 18.08 10.70
C SER A 432 12.55 19.14 11.58
N GLY A 433 12.67 20.38 11.10
CA GLY A 433 13.23 21.51 11.85
C GLY A 433 12.30 22.09 12.92
N LEU A 434 10.98 21.85 12.82
CA LEU A 434 9.99 22.29 13.82
C LEU A 434 9.92 21.36 15.03
N LEU A 435 10.40 20.13 14.91
CA LEU A 435 10.32 19.15 15.98
C LEU A 435 11.38 19.38 17.07
N PRO A 436 11.01 19.25 18.36
CA PRO A 436 11.98 19.31 19.45
C PRO A 436 13.02 18.18 19.34
N VAL A 437 14.17 18.35 20.02
CA VAL A 437 15.27 17.38 19.99
C VAL A 437 14.82 16.03 20.57
N GLU A 438 13.95 16.08 21.57
CA GLU A 438 13.39 14.96 22.32
C GLU A 438 12.37 14.16 21.52
N ALA A 439 11.86 14.69 20.39
CA ALA A 439 10.90 14.01 19.55
C ALA A 439 11.44 12.65 19.07
N SER A 440 10.69 11.60 19.39
CA SER A 440 11.08 10.23 19.08
C SER A 440 11.12 9.98 17.56
N SER A 441 11.80 8.91 17.14
CA SER A 441 11.81 8.50 15.73
C SER A 441 10.41 8.14 15.20
N GLN A 442 9.48 7.79 16.09
CA GLN A 442 8.07 7.58 15.77
C GLN A 442 7.41 8.91 15.35
N VAL A 443 7.56 9.95 16.17
CA VAL A 443 7.03 11.29 15.90
C VAL A 443 7.64 11.87 14.62
N ARG A 444 8.96 11.76 14.43
CA ARG A 444 9.64 12.23 13.22
C ARG A 444 9.11 11.56 11.94
N ARG A 445 8.79 10.27 12.02
CA ARG A 445 8.18 9.53 10.91
C ARG A 445 6.75 9.97 10.61
N VAL A 446 5.99 10.34 11.64
CA VAL A 446 4.63 10.86 11.48
C VAL A 446 4.67 12.26 10.89
N ALA A 447 5.56 13.13 11.37
CA ALA A 447 5.74 14.48 10.84
C ALA A 447 6.07 14.48 9.34
N SER A 448 6.82 13.49 8.82
CA SER A 448 7.06 13.40 7.37
C SER A 448 5.80 13.08 6.56
N ARG A 449 4.77 12.45 7.16
CA ARG A 449 3.45 12.27 6.52
C ARG A 449 2.65 13.56 6.51
N PHE A 450 2.72 14.34 7.58
CA PHE A 450 2.13 15.68 7.60
C PHE A 450 2.83 16.63 6.63
N ALA A 451 4.16 16.57 6.52
CA ALA A 451 4.91 17.30 5.50
C ALA A 451 4.49 16.96 4.06
N LEU A 452 4.18 15.68 3.79
CA LEU A 452 3.64 15.25 2.50
C LEU A 452 2.24 15.83 2.23
N MET A 453 1.37 15.89 3.24
CA MET A 453 0.03 16.48 3.12
C MET A 453 0.09 18.01 2.93
N ASP A 454 1.02 18.68 3.62
CA ASP A 454 1.33 20.11 3.45
C ASP A 454 1.84 20.40 2.04
N ALA A 455 2.79 19.59 1.54
CA ALA A 455 3.25 19.68 0.16
C ALA A 455 2.13 19.45 -0.86
N ALA A 456 1.24 18.47 -0.62
CA ALA A 456 0.08 18.24 -1.48
C ALA A 456 -0.86 19.46 -1.51
N GLY A 457 -1.09 20.11 -0.36
CA GLY A 457 -1.92 21.31 -0.26
C GLY A 457 -1.33 22.51 -1.01
N GLU A 458 -0.02 22.72 -0.92
CA GLU A 458 0.68 23.77 -1.67
C GLU A 458 0.58 23.55 -3.18
N LEU A 459 0.84 22.32 -3.64
CA LEU A 459 0.88 21.99 -5.07
C LEU A 459 -0.53 21.91 -5.69
N ALA A 460 -1.54 21.52 -4.91
CA ALA A 460 -2.90 21.31 -5.40
C ALA A 460 -3.80 22.56 -5.27
N ALA A 461 -3.25 23.75 -4.98
CA ALA A 461 -4.02 24.98 -4.87
C ALA A 461 -4.92 25.27 -6.09
N GLY A 462 -4.46 24.94 -7.31
CA GLY A 462 -5.26 25.06 -8.54
C GLY A 462 -6.45 24.08 -8.62
N ILE A 463 -6.37 22.96 -7.91
CA ILE A 463 -7.40 21.91 -7.85
C ILE A 463 -8.43 22.23 -6.75
N THR A 464 -7.97 22.64 -5.57
CA THR A 464 -8.84 22.87 -4.40
C THR A 464 -9.35 24.31 -4.29
N GLY A 465 -8.63 25.28 -4.87
CA GLY A 465 -8.89 26.71 -4.66
C GLY A 465 -8.51 27.21 -3.27
N TRP A 466 -7.91 26.37 -2.43
CA TRP A 466 -7.39 26.76 -1.12
C TRP A 466 -5.98 27.30 -1.25
N THR A 467 -5.65 28.27 -0.42
CA THR A 467 -4.29 28.83 -0.38
C THR A 467 -3.33 27.85 0.30
N PRO A 468 -2.02 27.90 -0.03
CA PRO A 468 -1.01 27.11 0.69
C PRO A 468 -1.04 27.34 2.20
N GLU A 469 -1.33 28.57 2.64
CA GLU A 469 -1.42 28.94 4.05
C GLU A 469 -2.58 28.23 4.76
N GLU A 470 -3.79 28.24 4.16
CA GLU A 470 -4.96 27.54 4.71
C GLU A 470 -4.75 26.02 4.78
N CYS A 471 -4.10 25.45 3.75
CA CYS A 471 -3.72 24.04 3.76
C CYS A 471 -2.72 23.74 4.89
N SER A 472 -1.68 24.57 5.03
CA SER A 472 -0.64 24.39 6.05
C SER A 472 -1.22 24.51 7.46
N GLU A 473 -2.11 25.47 7.70
CA GLU A 473 -2.83 25.65 8.98
C GLU A 473 -3.64 24.40 9.35
N ALA A 474 -4.43 23.86 8.41
CA ALA A 474 -5.22 22.65 8.66
C ALA A 474 -4.34 21.43 8.98
N VAL A 475 -3.21 21.28 8.28
CA VAL A 475 -2.25 20.19 8.50
C VAL A 475 -1.54 20.35 9.86
N HIS A 476 -1.14 21.56 10.23
CA HIS A 476 -0.55 21.85 11.54
C HIS A 476 -1.53 21.60 12.69
N ALA A 477 -2.77 22.10 12.60
CA ALA A 477 -3.80 21.85 13.60
C ALA A 477 -4.06 20.35 13.82
N ALA A 478 -4.07 19.57 12.75
CA ALA A 478 -4.21 18.11 12.80
C ALA A 478 -2.98 17.43 13.45
N PHE A 479 -1.77 17.89 13.14
CA PHE A 479 -0.55 17.37 13.75
C PHE A 479 -0.49 17.68 15.25
N ASP A 480 -0.81 18.91 15.65
CA ASP A 480 -0.81 19.33 17.04
C ASP A 480 -1.81 18.52 17.87
N SER A 481 -3.02 18.31 17.31
CA SER A 481 -4.02 17.43 17.92
C SER A 481 -3.49 15.99 18.06
N TRP A 482 -2.83 15.46 17.03
CA TRP A 482 -2.23 14.13 17.09
C TRP A 482 -1.09 14.03 18.12
N VAL A 483 -0.20 15.03 18.21
CA VAL A 483 0.90 15.06 19.17
C VAL A 483 0.38 15.17 20.61
N ASN A 484 -0.69 15.93 20.84
CA ASN A 484 -1.30 16.07 22.16
C ASN A 484 -1.80 14.72 22.70
N ASP A 485 -2.37 13.87 21.84
CA ASP A 485 -2.87 12.55 22.24
C ASP A 485 -1.76 11.47 22.26
N PHE A 486 -0.86 11.51 21.27
CA PHE A 486 0.18 10.49 21.10
C PHE A 486 1.37 10.69 22.04
N GLY A 487 1.75 11.95 22.27
CA GLY A 487 2.95 12.40 22.98
C GLY A 487 4.19 12.55 22.08
N LEU A 488 5.23 13.20 22.60
CA LEU A 488 6.50 13.41 21.88
C LEU A 488 7.50 12.25 22.06
N GLU A 489 7.32 11.45 23.11
CA GLU A 489 8.24 10.39 23.49
C GLU A 489 7.97 9.07 22.72
N ASN A 490 8.66 8.00 23.10
CA ASN A 490 8.41 6.68 22.56
C ASN A 490 7.18 6.05 23.23
N ARG A 491 6.12 5.77 22.44
CA ARG A 491 4.85 5.24 22.94
C ARG A 491 4.99 3.91 23.69
N GLU A 492 5.94 3.05 23.32
CA GLU A 492 6.19 1.79 24.02
C GLU A 492 6.71 2.03 25.44
N LYS A 493 7.48 3.11 25.67
CA LYS A 493 7.95 3.46 27.01
C LYS A 493 6.78 3.87 27.91
N PHE A 494 5.95 4.79 27.40
CA PHE A 494 4.78 5.28 28.10
C PHE A 494 3.84 4.12 28.48
N GLN A 495 3.51 3.24 27.54
CA GLN A 495 2.65 2.09 27.78
C GLN A 495 3.20 1.16 28.89
N VAL A 496 4.50 0.87 28.91
CA VAL A 496 5.12 0.01 29.94
C VAL A 496 5.02 0.65 31.31
N ILE A 497 5.32 1.95 31.43
CA ILE A 497 5.25 2.70 32.69
C ILE A 497 3.80 2.72 33.20
N THR A 498 2.84 3.06 32.34
CA THR A 498 1.43 3.12 32.70
C THR A 498 0.91 1.75 33.13
N ARG A 499 1.19 0.67 32.38
CA ARG A 499 0.77 -0.69 32.76
C ARG A 499 1.38 -1.15 34.06
N ALA A 500 2.64 -0.85 34.34
CA ALA A 500 3.28 -1.21 35.61
C ALA A 500 2.63 -0.49 36.80
N ARG A 501 2.33 0.80 36.66
CA ARG A 501 1.62 1.59 37.68
C ARG A 501 0.20 1.07 37.90
N ASP A 502 -0.57 0.88 36.83
CA ASP A 502 -1.92 0.32 36.89
C ASP A 502 -1.95 -1.06 37.54
N PHE A 503 -0.96 -1.91 37.21
CA PHE A 503 -0.84 -3.25 37.78
C PHE A 503 -0.65 -3.19 39.29
N ILE A 504 0.25 -2.32 39.77
CA ILE A 504 0.46 -2.12 41.21
C ILE A 504 -0.82 -1.58 41.85
N GLN A 505 -1.40 -0.50 41.33
CA GLN A 505 -2.58 0.13 41.92
C GLN A 505 -3.79 -0.80 42.01
N ARG A 506 -4.05 -1.60 40.96
CA ARG A 506 -5.19 -2.52 40.91
C ARG A 506 -4.99 -3.77 41.76
N TYR A 507 -3.75 -4.26 41.85
CA TYR A 507 -3.49 -5.61 42.35
C TYR A 507 -2.64 -5.69 43.62
N ALA A 508 -2.06 -4.57 44.08
CA ALA A 508 -1.18 -4.50 45.25
C ALA A 508 -1.69 -5.27 46.48
N LEU A 509 -2.99 -5.18 46.76
CA LEU A 509 -3.60 -5.74 47.97
C LEU A 509 -4.33 -7.08 47.73
N THR A 510 -4.51 -7.49 46.47
CA THR A 510 -5.39 -8.63 46.12
C THR A 510 -4.65 -9.80 45.50
N ARG A 511 -3.52 -9.56 44.81
CA ARG A 511 -2.76 -10.61 44.11
C ARG A 511 -1.35 -10.80 44.65
N PHE A 512 -0.97 -10.12 45.72
CA PHE A 512 0.34 -10.27 46.34
C PHE A 512 0.23 -10.90 47.74
N GLN A 513 1.05 -11.92 48.00
CA GLN A 513 1.17 -12.51 49.32
C GLN A 513 2.10 -11.63 50.19
N PRO A 514 1.65 -11.12 51.35
CA PRO A 514 2.53 -10.45 52.30
C PRO A 514 3.71 -11.34 52.70
N TYR A 515 4.90 -10.74 52.75
CA TYR A 515 6.16 -11.41 53.11
C TYR A 515 7.04 -10.45 53.92
N THR A 516 7.38 -10.82 55.16
CA THR A 516 8.27 -10.03 56.01
C THR A 516 9.71 -10.45 55.81
N PHE A 517 10.57 -9.55 55.31
CA PHE A 517 11.97 -9.86 55.07
C PHE A 517 12.71 -10.24 56.37
N GLY A 518 13.55 -11.28 56.31
CA GLY A 518 14.34 -11.77 57.44
C GLY A 518 13.60 -12.70 58.42
N ARG A 519 12.31 -12.99 58.20
CA ARG A 519 11.53 -13.99 58.97
C ARG A 519 11.54 -15.35 58.28
N ASP A 520 11.38 -16.42 59.05
CA ASP A 520 11.26 -17.77 58.49
C ASP A 520 10.04 -17.85 57.57
N ASN A 521 10.28 -18.29 56.34
CA ASN A 521 9.33 -18.28 55.22
C ASN A 521 8.54 -16.95 55.07
N GLY A 522 9.11 -15.82 55.50
CA GLY A 522 8.48 -14.51 55.46
C GLY A 522 7.24 -14.32 56.33
N ASP A 523 7.00 -15.18 57.32
CA ASP A 523 5.79 -15.17 58.17
C ASP A 523 4.49 -15.23 57.34
N ILE A 524 4.49 -16.06 56.29
CA ILE A 524 3.34 -16.23 55.40
C ILE A 524 2.15 -16.82 56.17
N ASP A 525 1.06 -16.05 56.25
CA ASP A 525 -0.25 -16.55 56.67
C ASP A 525 -0.85 -17.46 55.59
N LYS A 526 -0.89 -18.76 55.86
CA LYS A 526 -1.43 -19.78 54.94
C LYS A 526 -2.95 -19.64 54.72
N GLN A 527 -3.70 -19.11 55.69
CA GLN A 527 -5.13 -18.88 55.56
C GLN A 527 -5.40 -17.69 54.62
N TYR A 528 -4.60 -16.63 54.74
CA TYR A 528 -4.61 -15.53 53.79
C TYR A 528 -4.17 -15.98 52.38
N ALA A 529 -3.06 -16.74 52.29
CA ALA A 529 -2.52 -17.23 51.04
C ALA A 529 -3.54 -18.05 50.24
N GLY A 530 -4.33 -18.89 50.93
CA GLY A 530 -5.38 -19.69 50.30
C GLY A 530 -6.56 -18.89 49.71
N ARG A 531 -6.66 -17.59 49.99
CA ARG A 531 -7.69 -16.69 49.47
C ARG A 531 -7.23 -15.86 48.26
N ILE A 532 -5.94 -15.86 47.95
CA ILE A 532 -5.38 -15.09 46.84
C ILE A 532 -5.67 -15.83 45.53
N ASN A 533 -6.47 -15.21 44.67
CA ASN A 533 -6.70 -15.70 43.31
C ASN A 533 -5.64 -15.12 42.36
N ASN A 534 -5.14 -15.95 41.42
CA ASN A 534 -4.15 -15.54 40.41
C ASN A 534 -2.94 -14.80 40.99
N LEU A 535 -2.24 -15.41 41.95
CA LEU A 535 -1.06 -14.83 42.62
C LEU A 535 -0.08 -14.21 41.61
N ALA A 536 0.17 -12.92 41.75
CA ALA A 536 1.09 -12.14 40.94
C ALA A 536 2.52 -12.13 41.51
N GLY A 537 2.65 -12.33 42.82
CA GLY A 537 3.93 -12.19 43.50
C GLY A 537 3.82 -12.02 45.01
N TYR A 538 4.85 -11.41 45.60
CA TYR A 538 4.93 -11.15 47.04
C TYR A 538 5.08 -9.65 47.34
N LEU A 539 4.37 -9.18 48.37
CA LEU A 539 4.51 -7.82 48.89
C LEU A 539 5.51 -7.87 50.05
N VAL A 540 6.74 -7.46 49.77
CA VAL A 540 7.86 -7.64 50.71
C VAL A 540 8.07 -6.39 51.57
N SER A 541 7.90 -6.52 52.88
CA SER A 541 8.15 -5.45 53.85
C SER A 541 9.53 -5.61 54.51
N GLY A 542 10.06 -4.52 55.05
CA GLY A 542 11.28 -4.52 55.88
C GLY A 542 12.60 -4.62 55.12
N ARG A 543 12.62 -4.59 53.78
CA ARG A 543 13.86 -4.53 52.98
C ARG A 543 14.28 -3.10 52.62
N ARG A 544 13.33 -2.20 52.31
CA ARG A 544 13.64 -0.81 51.96
C ARG A 544 13.92 0.02 53.21
N LYS A 545 14.85 0.97 53.09
CA LYS A 545 15.21 1.91 54.17
C LYS A 545 14.11 2.92 54.49
N ASP A 546 13.25 3.22 53.53
CA ASP A 546 12.12 4.15 53.67
C ASP A 546 10.87 3.50 54.31
N GLY A 547 10.93 2.21 54.66
CA GLY A 547 9.84 1.49 55.29
C GLY A 547 8.70 1.08 54.35
N LEU A 548 8.73 1.50 53.08
CA LEU A 548 7.73 1.09 52.09
C LEU A 548 7.97 -0.35 51.60
N PRO A 549 6.93 -1.06 51.13
CA PRO A 549 7.10 -2.40 50.61
C PRO A 549 7.68 -2.43 49.17
N GLU A 550 8.16 -3.60 48.77
CA GLU A 550 8.60 -3.94 47.42
C GLU A 550 7.67 -4.99 46.80
N TYR A 551 7.26 -4.77 45.55
CA TYR A 551 6.43 -5.70 44.79
C TYR A 551 7.31 -6.69 44.04
N HIS A 552 7.38 -7.92 44.55
CA HIS A 552 8.14 -9.00 43.96
C HIS A 552 7.29 -9.77 42.98
N VAL A 553 7.29 -9.33 41.72
CA VAL A 553 6.45 -9.87 40.67
C VAL A 553 7.08 -11.13 40.07
N ILE A 554 6.26 -12.17 39.90
CA ILE A 554 6.67 -13.40 39.22
C ILE A 554 7.05 -13.06 37.76
N PRO A 555 8.19 -13.53 37.22
CA PRO A 555 8.64 -13.14 35.89
C PRO A 555 7.64 -13.43 34.75
N SER A 556 6.88 -14.52 34.82
CA SER A 556 5.83 -14.81 33.81
C SER A 556 4.71 -13.78 33.86
N VAL A 557 4.20 -13.45 35.05
CA VAL A 557 3.17 -12.41 35.26
C VAL A 557 3.66 -11.07 34.76
N PHE A 558 4.91 -10.70 35.06
CA PHE A 558 5.50 -9.47 34.57
C PHE A 558 5.56 -9.41 33.03
N ASN A 559 5.96 -10.51 32.38
CA ASN A 559 6.05 -10.57 30.93
C ASN A 559 4.66 -10.53 30.25
N ASP A 560 3.68 -11.23 30.80
CA ASP A 560 2.37 -11.40 30.18
C ASP A 560 1.46 -10.19 30.42
N GLU A 561 1.45 -9.64 31.64
CA GLU A 561 0.48 -8.63 32.07
C GLU A 561 1.03 -7.20 32.09
N ILE A 562 2.35 -7.01 32.26
CA ILE A 562 2.97 -5.67 32.26
C ILE A 562 3.64 -5.39 30.91
N LEU A 563 4.50 -6.30 30.43
CA LEU A 563 5.22 -6.09 29.17
C LEU A 563 4.37 -6.38 27.92
N CYS A 564 3.42 -7.31 28.00
CA CYS A 564 2.51 -7.67 26.91
C CYS A 564 3.21 -7.86 25.55
N GLY A 565 4.31 -8.63 25.53
CA GLY A 565 5.08 -8.91 24.32
C GLY A 565 6.21 -7.91 24.00
N ILE A 566 6.40 -6.87 24.82
CA ILE A 566 7.59 -6.00 24.77
C ILE A 566 8.82 -6.79 25.26
N ARG A 567 9.97 -6.60 24.59
CA ARG A 567 11.20 -7.32 24.94
C ARG A 567 11.61 -7.02 26.40
N PRO A 568 11.88 -8.04 27.24
CA PRO A 568 12.18 -7.85 28.65
C PRO A 568 13.30 -6.85 28.94
N GLY A 569 14.40 -6.91 28.19
CA GLY A 569 15.52 -5.97 28.39
C GLY A 569 15.15 -4.50 28.16
N PHE A 570 14.27 -4.21 27.18
CA PHE A 570 13.79 -2.86 26.96
C PHE A 570 12.83 -2.43 28.06
N GLY A 571 11.81 -3.25 28.35
CA GLY A 571 10.80 -2.92 29.37
C GLY A 571 11.39 -2.74 30.77
N CYS A 572 12.32 -3.61 31.17
CA CYS A 572 12.98 -3.47 32.47
C CYS A 572 13.84 -2.21 32.54
N LYS A 573 14.54 -1.86 31.45
CA LYS A 573 15.33 -0.63 31.41
C LYS A 573 14.45 0.62 31.51
N VAL A 574 13.32 0.64 30.81
CA VAL A 574 12.34 1.72 30.88
C VAL A 574 11.79 1.91 32.30
N LEU A 575 11.39 0.82 32.96
CA LEU A 575 10.88 0.89 34.33
C LEU A 575 11.96 1.28 35.34
N GLU A 576 13.21 0.87 35.12
CA GLU A 576 14.34 1.31 35.94
C GLU A 576 14.60 2.81 35.77
N ASP A 577 14.65 3.31 34.54
CA ASP A 577 14.87 4.73 34.25
C ASP A 577 13.74 5.59 34.83
N ALA A 578 12.51 5.05 34.88
CA ALA A 578 11.36 5.67 35.54
C ALA A 578 11.34 5.51 37.08
N GLY A 579 12.32 4.81 37.67
CA GLY A 579 12.41 4.56 39.11
C GLY A 579 11.37 3.59 39.67
N ILE A 580 10.68 2.84 38.80
CA ILE A 580 9.65 1.84 39.16
C ILE A 580 10.28 0.47 39.38
N LEU A 581 11.32 0.09 38.62
CA LEU A 581 12.01 -1.19 38.79
C LEU A 581 13.32 -1.01 39.56
N VAL A 582 13.58 -1.89 40.51
CA VAL A 582 14.83 -1.93 41.29
C VAL A 582 15.62 -3.19 40.95
N ARG A 583 16.90 -3.02 40.63
CA ARG A 583 17.85 -4.12 40.47
C ARG A 583 18.64 -4.36 41.75
N HIS A 584 18.68 -5.62 42.20
CA HIS A 584 19.55 -6.04 43.30
C HIS A 584 20.75 -6.88 42.83
N GLU A 585 20.76 -7.30 41.56
CA GLU A 585 21.88 -7.97 40.90
C GLU A 585 22.30 -7.14 39.68
N ALA A 586 23.58 -6.80 39.55
CA ALA A 586 24.07 -5.88 38.51
C ALA A 586 23.77 -6.39 37.09
N ASP A 587 23.90 -7.69 36.87
CA ASP A 587 23.82 -8.31 35.52
C ASP A 587 22.46 -8.94 35.22
N ARG A 588 21.46 -8.83 36.10
CA ARG A 588 20.16 -9.52 35.94
C ARG A 588 18.98 -8.65 36.34
N TRP A 589 17.93 -8.69 35.52
CA TRP A 589 16.67 -7.98 35.80
C TRP A 589 15.86 -8.62 36.93
N ALA A 590 15.79 -9.95 36.95
CA ALA A 590 15.12 -10.69 38.02
C ALA A 590 16.13 -11.06 39.10
N SER A 591 15.85 -10.71 40.35
CA SER A 591 16.76 -10.87 41.48
C SER A 591 16.32 -12.00 42.41
N LYS A 592 17.28 -12.73 42.99
CA LYS A 592 17.05 -13.72 44.05
C LYS A 592 16.98 -13.02 45.41
N THR A 593 15.82 -12.48 45.75
CA THR A 593 15.68 -11.62 46.92
C THR A 593 15.02 -12.31 48.12
N ILE A 594 14.04 -13.19 47.90
CA ILE A 594 13.30 -13.91 48.96
C ILE A 594 13.38 -15.43 48.81
N SER A 595 13.23 -16.15 49.93
CA SER A 595 13.14 -17.61 49.98
C SER A 595 11.72 -18.04 50.34
N ILE A 596 11.14 -18.93 49.53
CA ILE A 596 9.80 -19.50 49.70
C ILE A 596 9.95 -21.01 49.87
N ASN A 597 9.48 -21.54 51.00
CA ASN A 597 9.56 -22.96 51.35
C ASN A 597 10.98 -23.53 51.17
N GLY A 598 11.99 -22.79 51.64
CA GLY A 598 13.40 -23.18 51.55
C GLY A 598 14.05 -23.02 50.17
N THR A 599 13.32 -22.51 49.16
CA THR A 599 13.86 -22.28 47.82
C THR A 599 13.91 -20.79 47.47
N THR A 600 15.09 -20.30 47.09
CA THR A 600 15.25 -18.93 46.59
C THR A 600 14.83 -18.83 45.13
N GLN A 601 13.74 -18.11 44.88
CA GLN A 601 13.19 -17.88 43.54
C GLN A 601 13.59 -16.49 43.01
N ARG A 602 13.44 -16.27 41.71
CA ARG A 602 13.76 -15.00 41.04
C ARG A 602 12.49 -14.19 40.80
N PHE A 603 12.53 -12.91 41.18
CA PHE A 603 11.42 -11.99 41.01
C PHE A 603 11.88 -10.72 40.30
N ILE A 604 10.98 -10.11 39.54
CA ILE A 604 11.14 -8.71 39.11
C ILE A 604 10.67 -7.84 40.26
N VAL A 605 11.54 -6.94 40.74
CA VAL A 605 11.24 -6.11 41.91
C VAL A 605 10.79 -4.75 41.43
N LEU A 606 9.53 -4.42 41.70
CA LEU A 606 8.95 -3.10 41.45
C LEU A 606 8.75 -2.34 42.77
N THR A 607 8.83 -1.03 42.70
CA THR A 607 8.55 -0.12 43.80
C THR A 607 7.52 0.89 43.36
N ASP A 608 6.49 1.09 44.17
CA ASP A 608 5.64 2.25 44.05
C ASP A 608 6.40 3.45 44.62
N ARG A 609 6.64 4.45 43.78
CA ARG A 609 6.99 5.79 44.22
C ARG A 609 5.77 6.64 43.90
N PRO A 610 5.17 7.34 44.88
CA PRO A 610 4.23 8.40 44.54
C PRO A 610 4.93 9.33 43.56
N GLY A 611 4.35 9.55 42.39
CA GLY A 611 4.93 10.45 41.40
C GLY A 611 5.02 11.87 41.96
N ASP A 612 6.12 12.56 41.66
CA ASP A 612 6.16 14.03 41.69
C ASP A 612 5.21 14.61 40.63
#